data_AF-A0A068RW32-F1
#
_entry.id   AF-A0A068RW32-F1
#
_cell.length_a   1.000
_cell.length_b   1.000
_cell.length_c   1.000
_cell.angle_alpha   90.00
_cell.angle_beta   90.00
_cell.angle_gamma   90.00
#
_symmetry.space_group_name_H-M   'P 1'
#
loop_
_entity.id
_entity.type
_entity.pdbx_description
1 polymer ?
#
loop_
_entity_poly.entity_id
_entity_poly.type
_entity_poly.pdbx_seq_one_letter_code
_entity_poly.pdbx_strand_id
1 'polypeptide(L)' 'MPVQWVYQAGTNWVPFDPQANASIESIWRSGTAAQVYVASMQGVVLVNGPGLYAQRCYTRIPIARTGS' A
#
# COMPACT_ATOMS: atom_id res chain seq x y z
N MET A 1 -5.26 9.79 15.07
CA MET A 1 -6.15 8.85 14.33
C MET A 1 -5.30 7.65 13.94
N PRO A 2 -5.81 6.40 13.92
CA PRO A 2 -4.98 5.28 13.50
C PRO A 2 -4.44 5.50 12.09
N VAL A 3 -3.19 5.10 11.87
CA VAL A 3 -2.51 5.20 10.57
C VAL A 3 -3.24 4.33 9.55
N GLN A 4 -3.64 4.92 8.42
CA GLN A 4 -4.32 4.23 7.35
C GLN A 4 -3.64 4.51 6.00
N TRP A 5 -3.14 3.46 5.39
CA TRP A 5 -2.64 3.45 4.03
C TRP A 5 -3.80 3.27 3.06
N VAL A 6 -3.74 4.02 1.97
CA VAL A 6 -4.72 4.02 0.88
C VAL A 6 -4.01 3.85 -0.46
N TYR A 7 -4.71 3.30 -1.45
CA TYR A 7 -4.26 3.22 -2.83
C TYR A 7 -5.23 3.92 -3.78
N GLN A 8 -4.71 4.36 -4.93
CA GLN A 8 -5.52 5.02 -5.94
C GLN A 8 -6.27 3.99 -6.80
N ALA A 9 -7.60 4.09 -6.84
CA ALA A 9 -8.49 3.31 -7.70
C ALA A 9 -9.35 4.27 -8.53
N GLY A 10 -8.93 4.55 -9.77
CA GLY A 10 -9.51 5.62 -10.58
C GLY A 10 -9.27 6.98 -9.92
N THR A 11 -10.35 7.71 -9.63
CA THR A 11 -10.30 9.01 -8.95
C THR A 11 -10.41 8.90 -7.43
N ASN A 12 -10.61 7.70 -6.89
CA ASN A 12 -10.86 7.48 -5.47
C ASN A 12 -9.62 6.92 -4.76
N TRP A 13 -9.49 7.24 -3.48
CA TRP A 13 -8.54 6.61 -2.57
C TRP A 13 -9.25 5.53 -1.77
N VAL A 14 -8.77 4.30 -1.87
CA VAL A 14 -9.37 3.13 -1.23
C VAL A 14 -8.43 2.63 -0.14
N PRO A 15 -8.91 2.36 1.09
CA PRO A 15 -8.08 1.84 2.16
C PRO A 15 -7.56 0.43 1.85
N PHE A 16 -6.31 0.18 2.22
CA PHE A 16 -5.80 -1.19 2.32
C PHE A 16 -6.49 -1.93 3.47
N ASP A 17 -6.59 -3.26 3.32
CA ASP A 17 -7.07 -4.12 4.40
C ASP A 17 -6.14 -4.03 5.63
N PRO A 18 -6.63 -4.32 6.86
CA PRO A 18 -5.86 -4.09 8.08
C PRO A 18 -4.51 -4.80 8.13
N GLN A 19 -4.42 -6.00 7.53
CA GLN A 19 -3.18 -6.77 7.45
C GLN A 19 -2.18 -6.09 6.51
N ALA A 20 -2.59 -5.78 5.28
CA ALA A 20 -1.75 -5.05 4.34
C ALA A 20 -1.32 -3.68 4.90
N ASN A 21 -2.22 -2.97 5.59
CA ASN A 21 -1.93 -1.68 6.21
C ASN A 21 -0.74 -1.76 7.18
N ALA A 22 -0.73 -2.76 8.07
CA ALA A 22 0.37 -2.96 9.02
C ALA A 22 1.69 -3.34 8.34
N SER A 23 1.63 -4.18 7.29
CA SER A 23 2.80 -4.53 6.49
C SER A 23 3.37 -3.32 5.75
N ILE A 24 2.51 -2.50 5.13
CA ILE A 24 2.92 -1.30 4.40
C ILE A 24 3.55 -0.27 5.33
N GLU A 25 2.99 -0.04 6.53
CA GLU A 25 3.59 0.85 7.53
C GLU A 25 4.99 0.37 7.93
N SER A 26 5.17 -0.94 8.10
CA SER A 26 6.48 -1.52 8.43
C SER A 26 7.49 -1.33 7.28
N ILE A 27 7.07 -1.57 6.04
CA ILE A 27 7.90 -1.40 4.83
C ILE A 27 8.30 0.07 4.62
N TRP A 28 7.38 1.00 4.85
CA TRP A 28 7.64 2.42 4.77
C TRP A 28 8.66 2.86 5.83
N ARG A 29 8.50 2.41 7.08
CA ARG A 29 9.45 2.71 8.16
C ARG A 29 10.83 2.11 7.93
N SER A 30 10.92 0.94 7.31
CA SER A 30 12.21 0.32 6.98
C SER A 30 12.86 0.90 5.71
N GLY A 31 12.14 1.72 4.94
CA GLY A 31 12.66 2.30 3.69
C GLY A 31 12.95 1.25 2.61
N THR A 32 12.20 0.14 2.59
CA THR A 32 12.42 -0.98 1.67
C THR A 32 11.25 -1.17 0.70
N ALA A 33 11.34 -2.19 -0.15
CA ALA A 33 10.23 -2.71 -0.92
C ALA A 33 10.02 -4.19 -0.62
N ALA A 34 8.77 -4.63 -0.51
CA ALA A 34 8.44 -6.03 -0.25
C ALA A 34 7.10 -6.42 -0.87
N GLN A 35 6.89 -7.72 -1.06
CA GLN A 35 5.62 -8.27 -1.50
C GLN A 35 4.61 -8.28 -0.35
N VAL A 36 3.42 -7.78 -0.61
CA VAL A 36 2.30 -7.74 0.34
C VAL A 36 1.09 -8.36 -0.32
N TYR A 37 0.45 -9.31 0.37
CA TYR A 37 -0.86 -9.79 -0.04
C TYR A 37 -1.92 -8.75 0.31
N VAL A 38 -2.68 -8.32 -0.69
CA VAL A 38 -3.75 -7.33 -0.53
C VAL A 38 -5.06 -8.02 -0.88
N ALA A 39 -5.91 -8.21 0.14
CA ALA A 39 -7.14 -8.97 -0.01
C ALA A 39 -8.12 -8.25 -0.95
N SER A 40 -8.19 -6.92 -0.88
CA SER A 40 -9.04 -6.10 -1.76
C SER A 40 -8.63 -6.15 -3.24
N MET A 41 -7.38 -6.50 -3.53
CA MET A 41 -6.86 -6.67 -4.89
C MET A 41 -6.77 -8.15 -5.30
N GLN A 42 -7.21 -9.06 -4.43
CA GLN A 42 -7.18 -10.52 -4.60
C GLN A 42 -5.82 -11.02 -5.08
N GLY A 43 -4.73 -10.52 -4.48
CA GLY A 43 -3.40 -10.92 -4.92
C GLY A 43 -2.24 -10.23 -4.21
N VAL A 44 -1.04 -10.66 -4.58
CA VAL A 44 0.22 -10.10 -4.08
C VAL A 44 0.63 -8.91 -4.94
N VAL A 45 1.02 -7.82 -4.29
CA VAL A 45 1.58 -6.62 -4.94
C VAL A 45 2.95 -6.30 -4.35
N LEU A 46 3.85 -5.77 -5.16
CA LEU A 46 5.13 -5.24 -4.66
C LEU A 46 4.89 -3.83 -4.13
N VAL A 47 5.03 -3.61 -2.84
CA VAL A 47 4.95 -2.28 -2.24
C VAL A 47 6.35 -1.69 -2.14
N ASN A 48 6.53 -0.47 -2.66
CA ASN A 48 7.74 0.32 -2.50
C ASN A 48 7.46 1.46 -1.51
N GLY A 49 8.01 1.35 -0.28
CA GLY A 49 7.82 2.33 0.78
C GLY A 49 8.34 3.72 0.41
N PRO A 50 9.62 3.87 0.05
CA PRO A 50 10.19 5.16 -0.37
C PRO A 50 9.53 5.77 -1.62
N GLY A 51 9.17 4.92 -2.58
CA GLY A 51 8.58 5.34 -3.84
C GLY A 51 7.08 5.65 -3.76
N LEU A 52 6.42 5.34 -2.65
CA LEU A 52 4.98 5.54 -2.42
C LEU A 52 4.11 4.97 -3.56
N TYR A 53 4.42 3.75 -4.00
CA TYR A 53 3.59 3.00 -4.94
C TYR A 53 3.51 1.51 -4.59
N ALA A 54 2.38 0.90 -4.94
CA ALA A 54 2.24 -0.55 -5.06
C ALA A 54 2.31 -0.94 -6.55
N GLN A 55 2.93 -2.06 -6.89
CA GLN A 55 3.04 -2.53 -8.26
C GLN A 55 2.34 -3.88 -8.45
N ARG A 56 1.44 -3.93 -9.43
CA ARG A 56 0.68 -5.12 -9.82
C ARG A 56 0.70 -5.24 -11.34
N CYS A 57 1.14 -6.39 -11.86
CA CYS A 57 1.21 -6.65 -13.31
C CYS A 57 1.88 -5.51 -14.11
N TYR A 58 3.05 -5.03 -13.65
CA TYR A 58 3.80 -3.91 -14.23
C TYR A 58 3.16 -2.53 -14.13
N THR A 59 1.94 -2.41 -13.61
CA THR A 59 1.29 -1.14 -13.32
C THR A 59 1.66 -0.65 -11.93
N ARG A 60 2.10 0.61 -11.82
CA ARG A 60 2.30 1.29 -10.54
C ARG A 60 1.02 1.99 -10.12
N ILE A 61 0.57 1.69 -8.91
CA ILE A 61 -0.60 2.25 -8.25
C ILE A 61 -0.08 3.15 -7.13
N PRO A 62 -0.30 4.46 -7.19
CA PRO A 62 0.08 5.37 -6.11
C PRO A 62 -0.56 4.96 -4.78
N ILE A 63 0.23 5.06 -3.71
CA ILE A 63 -0.25 4.85 -2.34
C ILE A 63 0.03 6.08 -1.48
N ALA A 64 -0.79 6.30 -0.47
CA ALA A 64 -0.61 7.41 0.47
C ALA A 64 -0.86 6.96 1.90
N ARG A 65 -0.15 7.60 2.83
CA ARG A 65 -0.34 7.46 4.27
C ARG A 65 -1.27 8.54 4.76
N THR A 66 -2.32 8.16 5.47
CA THR A 66 -3.28 9.08 6.08
C THR A 66 -3.38 8.83 7.58
N GLY A 67 -3.82 9.85 8.33
CA GLY A 67 -3.84 9.80 9.79
C GLY A 67 -2.48 10.09 10.45
N SER A 68 -2.54 10.30 11.77
CA SER A 68 -1.43 10.71 12.64
C SER A 68 -1.46 9.93 13.95
#